data_AF-A0A3D4VU75-F1
#
_entry.id   AF-A0A3D4VU75-F1
#
_cell.length_a   1.000
_cell.length_b   1.000
_cell.length_c   1.000
_cell.angle_alpha   90.00
_cell.angle_beta   90.00
_cell.angle_gamma   90.00
#
_symmetry.space_group_name_H-M   'P 1'
#
loop_
_entity.id
_entity.type
_entity.pdbx_description
1 polymer ?
#
loop_
_entity_poly.entity_id
_entity_poly.type
_entity_poly.pdbx_seq_one_letter_code
_entity_poly.pdbx_strand_id
1 'polypeptide(L)'
;MPINLQKGQKVDLTKGNPGLKKLIIGLGWDINKYDGGADFDLDAAAFLLTDSGKVGNDTDFIFYGNLAHSSESVVHIGDNLTGEGDGDDEQIMVDLTKIPANISKVSFTVTIYDADTRRQNFGQVSNAYIRIMDESTNKELIRYDLGEDFSIETAVVVGELYKHGTEWKFNAIGSGFQGGLSALCKNYGVNVG
;
A
#
# COMPACT_ATOMS: atom_id res chain seq x y z
N MET A 1 2.83 13.44 17.64
CA MET A 1 1.55 13.26 16.94
C MET A 1 1.87 12.97 15.50
N PRO A 2 1.27 11.94 14.89
CA PRO A 2 1.49 11.63 13.47
C PRO A 2 0.98 12.76 12.59
N ILE A 3 1.54 12.90 11.39
CA ILE A 3 1.04 13.83 10.39
C ILE A 3 -0.15 13.16 9.71
N ASN A 4 -1.36 13.67 9.98
CA ASN A 4 -2.56 13.25 9.26
C ASN A 4 -2.58 13.90 7.88
N LEU A 5 -2.54 13.08 6.84
CA LEU A 5 -2.54 13.53 5.46
C LEU A 5 -3.96 13.62 4.89
N GLN A 6 -4.10 14.47 3.88
CA GLN A 6 -5.25 14.52 2.99
C GLN A 6 -4.88 13.99 1.61
N LYS A 7 -5.90 13.62 0.83
CA LYS A 7 -5.73 13.18 -0.56
C LYS A 7 -4.92 14.21 -1.37
N GLY A 8 -3.86 13.74 -2.02
CA GLY A 8 -2.93 14.56 -2.81
C GLY A 8 -1.83 15.26 -2.01
N GLN A 9 -1.82 15.13 -0.68
CA GLN A 9 -0.82 15.76 0.17
C GLN A 9 0.51 15.00 0.10
N LYS A 10 1.60 15.77 0.03
CA LYS A 10 2.98 15.27 0.00
C LYS A 10 3.72 15.69 1.25
N VAL A 11 4.55 14.80 1.77
CA VAL A 11 5.34 15.04 2.97
C VAL A 11 6.73 14.43 2.84
N ASP A 12 7.71 15.16 3.37
CA ASP A 12 9.10 14.73 3.39
C ASP A 12 9.35 13.81 4.59
N LEU A 13 9.66 12.53 4.33
CA LEU A 13 9.89 11.57 5.40
C LEU A 13 11.28 11.73 6.02
N THR A 14 12.31 11.82 5.18
CA THR A 14 13.71 11.84 5.63
C THR A 14 14.17 13.22 6.11
N LYS A 15 13.51 14.29 5.69
CA LYS A 15 13.89 15.66 6.07
C LYS A 15 13.59 15.96 7.55
N GLY A 16 12.48 15.43 8.05
CA GLY A 16 12.11 15.51 9.48
C GLY A 16 12.74 14.43 10.35
N ASN A 17 13.27 13.37 9.74
CA ASN A 17 13.81 12.18 10.44
C ASN A 17 15.18 11.81 9.85
N PRO A 18 16.25 12.51 10.23
CA PRO A 18 17.60 12.21 9.75
C PRO A 18 18.00 10.78 10.15
N GLY A 19 18.28 9.93 9.16
CA GLY A 19 18.64 8.52 9.40
C GLY A 19 17.48 7.54 9.36
N LEU A 20 16.29 7.96 8.90
CA LEU A 20 15.20 7.05 8.58
C LEU A 20 15.63 6.08 7.48
N LYS A 21 15.72 4.80 7.84
CA LYS A 21 16.20 3.73 6.95
C LYS A 21 15.11 2.70 6.66
N LYS A 22 14.35 2.36 7.69
CA LYS A 22 13.36 1.30 7.65
C LYS A 22 12.00 1.81 8.09
N LEU A 23 11.01 1.49 7.30
CA LEU A 23 9.62 1.89 7.48
C LEU A 23 8.77 0.65 7.65
N ILE A 24 7.72 0.76 8.46
CA ILE A 24 6.61 -0.18 8.48
C ILE A 24 5.41 0.57 7.92
N ILE A 25 4.88 0.08 6.81
CA ILE A 25 3.65 0.54 6.22
C ILE A 25 2.54 -0.33 6.79
N GLY A 26 1.74 0.22 7.69
CA GLY A 26 0.58 -0.45 8.27
C GLY A 26 -0.68 -0.07 7.51
N LEU A 27 -1.48 -1.07 7.16
CA LEU A 27 -2.79 -0.90 6.56
C LEU A 27 -3.80 -1.53 7.49
N GLY A 28 -4.89 -0.83 7.75
CA GLY A 28 -5.99 -1.35 8.57
C GLY A 28 -7.33 -0.93 7.98
N TRP A 29 -8.35 -1.75 8.20
CA TRP A 29 -9.70 -1.53 7.71
C TRP A 29 -10.71 -2.28 8.55
N ASP A 30 -11.92 -1.72 8.66
CA ASP A 30 -13.05 -2.39 9.27
C ASP A 30 -14.02 -2.89 8.20
N ILE A 31 -14.43 -4.14 8.34
CA ILE A 31 -15.41 -4.74 7.44
C ILE A 31 -16.80 -4.54 8.05
N ASN A 32 -17.67 -3.87 7.29
CA ASN A 32 -19.07 -3.78 7.70
C ASN A 32 -19.73 -5.16 7.57
N LYS A 33 -19.93 -5.85 8.70
CA LYS A 33 -20.68 -7.12 8.80
C LYS A 33 -22.18 -6.90 8.50
N TYR A 34 -22.53 -6.47 7.29
CA TYR A 34 -23.91 -6.48 6.80
C TYR A 34 -24.09 -7.65 5.81
N ASP A 35 -24.60 -8.77 6.35
CA ASP A 35 -25.48 -9.76 5.71
C ASP A 35 -25.08 -10.39 4.34
N GLY A 36 -23.78 -10.47 4.02
CA GLY A 36 -23.28 -11.07 2.77
C GLY A 36 -22.71 -12.49 2.86
N GLY A 37 -22.33 -12.96 4.06
CA GLY A 37 -21.86 -14.33 4.31
C GLY A 37 -20.49 -14.73 3.74
N ALA A 38 -19.80 -13.86 3.00
CA ALA A 38 -18.44 -14.09 2.51
C ALA A 38 -17.44 -13.13 3.19
N ASP A 39 -16.27 -13.66 3.56
CA ASP A 39 -15.19 -12.88 4.16
C ASP A 39 -14.69 -11.81 3.18
N PHE A 40 -14.38 -10.63 3.72
CA PHE A 40 -13.71 -9.57 2.97
C PHE A 40 -12.22 -9.77 3.12
N ASP A 41 -11.61 -10.08 1.99
CA ASP A 41 -10.20 -10.41 1.89
C ASP A 41 -9.55 -9.25 1.13
N LEU A 42 -8.85 -8.39 1.87
CA LEU A 42 -8.21 -7.20 1.33
C LEU A 42 -6.70 -7.45 1.32
N ASP A 43 -6.13 -7.42 0.13
CA ASP A 43 -4.70 -7.62 -0.08
C ASP A 43 -4.00 -6.27 -0.23
N ALA A 44 -2.99 -6.03 0.62
CA ALA A 44 -2.01 -4.99 0.36
C ALA A 44 -0.94 -5.49 -0.62
N ALA A 45 -0.53 -4.58 -1.49
CA ALA A 45 0.54 -4.84 -2.42
C ALA A 45 1.42 -3.62 -2.62
N ALA A 46 2.68 -3.86 -2.97
CA ALA A 46 3.67 -2.84 -3.24
C ALA A 46 4.28 -3.05 -4.63
N PHE A 47 4.20 -2.02 -5.47
CA PHE A 47 4.83 -1.98 -6.78
C PHE A 47 6.09 -1.13 -6.72
N LEU A 48 7.26 -1.74 -6.98
CA LEU A 48 8.53 -1.02 -7.11
C LEU A 48 8.66 -0.54 -8.56
N LEU A 49 8.65 0.78 -8.73
CA LEU A 49 8.58 1.44 -10.02
C LEU A 49 9.89 2.14 -10.35
N THR A 50 10.31 1.99 -11.59
CA THR A 50 11.42 2.74 -12.19
C THR A 50 10.99 4.16 -12.53
N ASP A 51 11.93 4.97 -13.05
CA ASP A 51 11.67 6.35 -13.49
C ASP A 51 10.60 6.47 -14.58
N SER A 52 10.30 5.37 -15.29
CA SER A 52 9.19 5.35 -16.26
C SER A 52 7.81 5.20 -15.61
N GLY A 53 7.74 5.06 -14.29
CA GLY A 53 6.50 4.77 -13.55
C GLY A 53 5.99 3.34 -13.73
N LYS A 54 6.85 2.42 -14.19
CA LYS A 54 6.53 1.00 -14.40
C LYS A 54 7.50 0.11 -13.66
N VAL A 55 7.06 -1.11 -13.36
CA VAL A 55 7.94 -2.16 -12.83
C VAL A 55 9.05 -2.47 -13.84
N GLY A 56 10.25 -2.80 -13.33
CA GLY A 56 11.35 -3.25 -14.18
C GLY A 56 11.23 -4.72 -14.55
N ASN A 57 10.79 -5.53 -13.58
CA ASN A 57 10.53 -6.96 -13.70
C ASN A 57 9.24 -7.35 -12.98
N ASP A 58 8.69 -8.52 -13.30
CA ASP A 58 7.53 -9.06 -12.59
C ASP A 58 7.81 -9.31 -11.10
N THR A 59 9.08 -9.50 -10.71
CA THR A 59 9.52 -9.63 -9.30
C THR A 59 9.51 -8.32 -8.51
N ASP A 60 9.35 -7.19 -9.19
CA ASP A 60 9.26 -5.85 -8.58
C ASP A 60 7.83 -5.57 -8.06
N PHE A 61 6.96 -6.59 -8.10
CA PHE A 61 5.61 -6.57 -7.56
C PHE A 61 5.52 -7.49 -6.34
N ILE A 62 5.27 -6.89 -5.17
CA ILE A 62 5.21 -7.56 -3.86
C ILE A 62 3.75 -7.64 -3.41
N PHE A 63 3.30 -8.84 -3.08
CA PHE A 63 1.92 -9.15 -2.70
C PHE A 63 1.89 -10.49 -1.94
N TYR A 64 0.73 -10.98 -1.51
CA TYR A 64 0.60 -12.26 -0.80
C TYR A 64 1.29 -13.46 -1.50
N GLY A 65 1.34 -13.48 -2.84
CA GLY A 65 2.01 -14.54 -3.61
C GLY A 65 3.51 -14.32 -3.83
N ASN A 66 4.02 -13.12 -3.58
CA ASN A 66 5.44 -12.77 -3.66
C ASN A 66 5.82 -11.87 -2.48
N LEU A 67 6.12 -12.49 -1.34
CA LEU A 67 6.22 -11.81 -0.04
C LEU A 67 7.43 -10.89 0.09
N ALA A 68 8.47 -11.02 -0.73
CA ALA A 68 9.67 -10.20 -0.58
C ALA A 68 10.30 -9.85 -1.93
N HIS A 69 10.77 -8.61 -2.02
CA HIS A 69 11.59 -8.18 -3.15
C HIS A 69 12.94 -8.90 -3.14
N SER A 70 13.52 -9.14 -4.32
CA SER A 70 14.82 -9.83 -4.46
C SER A 70 15.97 -9.16 -3.70
N SER A 71 15.90 -7.84 -3.51
CA SER A 71 16.87 -7.08 -2.71
C SER A 71 16.51 -6.98 -1.22
N GLU A 72 15.42 -7.61 -0.78
CA GLU A 72 14.83 -7.50 0.56
C GLU A 72 14.49 -6.06 0.97
N SER A 73 14.35 -5.15 0.01
CA SER A 73 14.01 -3.76 0.28
C SER A 73 12.54 -3.56 0.63
N VAL A 74 11.68 -4.47 0.22
CA VAL A 74 10.25 -4.48 0.54
C VAL A 74 9.87 -5.90 0.92
N VAL A 75 9.24 -6.07 2.08
CA VAL A 75 8.84 -7.37 2.62
C VAL A 75 7.43 -7.27 3.18
N HIS A 76 6.53 -8.11 2.69
CA HIS A 76 5.18 -8.32 3.21
C HIS A 76 5.26 -9.22 4.45
N ILE A 77 4.77 -8.76 5.61
CA ILE A 77 4.95 -9.48 6.88
C ILE A 77 3.91 -10.60 7.06
N GLY A 78 2.77 -10.52 6.37
CA GLY A 78 1.72 -11.53 6.43
C GLY A 78 0.45 -10.98 5.82
N ASP A 79 -0.38 -11.89 5.33
CA ASP A 79 -1.69 -11.64 4.75
C ASP A 79 -2.75 -11.84 5.85
N ASN A 80 -3.64 -10.86 6.03
CA ASN A 80 -4.78 -10.99 6.93
C ASN A 80 -6.08 -11.16 6.13
N LEU A 81 -6.36 -12.42 5.86
CA LEU A 81 -7.52 -12.93 5.12
C LEU A 81 -8.90 -12.56 5.70
N THR A 82 -8.95 -11.98 6.90
CA THR A 82 -10.22 -11.77 7.64
C THR A 82 -10.48 -10.33 8.05
N GLY A 83 -9.45 -9.47 8.10
CA GLY A 83 -9.55 -8.15 8.73
C GLY A 83 -10.03 -8.19 10.18
N GLU A 84 -9.93 -9.34 10.88
CA GLU A 84 -10.30 -9.45 12.29
C GLU A 84 -9.07 -9.15 13.15
N GLY A 85 -9.08 -7.99 13.82
CA GLY A 85 -8.04 -7.58 14.77
C GLY A 85 -8.11 -6.09 15.07
N ASP A 86 -7.62 -5.68 16.24
CA ASP A 86 -7.43 -4.26 16.53
C ASP A 86 -6.09 -3.80 15.93
N GLY A 87 -6.12 -2.87 14.97
CA GLY A 87 -4.92 -2.17 14.48
C GLY A 87 -4.64 -2.39 13.01
N ASP A 88 -3.36 -2.64 12.67
CA ASP A 88 -2.97 -2.87 11.29
C ASP A 88 -3.25 -4.33 10.93
N ASP A 89 -4.19 -4.54 10.03
CA ASP A 89 -4.50 -5.85 9.46
C ASP A 89 -3.32 -6.38 8.66
N GLU A 90 -2.66 -5.51 7.89
CA GLU A 90 -1.50 -5.89 7.08
C GLU A 90 -0.35 -4.91 7.23
N GLN A 91 0.86 -5.45 7.08
CA GLN A 91 2.08 -4.68 7.21
C GLN A 91 3.09 -5.01 6.10
N ILE A 92 3.66 -3.95 5.53
CA ILE A 92 4.75 -4.02 4.56
C ILE A 92 5.96 -3.28 5.13
N MET A 93 7.05 -3.99 5.32
CA MET A 93 8.35 -3.41 5.70
C MET A 93 9.06 -2.87 4.47
N VAL A 94 9.64 -1.69 4.60
CA VAL A 94 10.41 -1.05 3.53
C VAL A 94 11.76 -0.60 4.06
N ASP A 95 12.85 -1.19 3.55
CA ASP A 95 14.22 -0.75 3.81
C ASP A 95 14.71 0.15 2.65
N LEU A 96 14.65 1.46 2.89
CA LEU A 96 15.07 2.50 1.94
C LEU A 96 16.55 2.39 1.55
N THR A 97 17.38 1.73 2.35
CA THR A 97 18.82 1.57 2.07
C THR A 97 19.12 0.42 1.12
N LYS A 98 18.19 -0.52 1.00
CA LYS A 98 18.28 -1.69 0.10
C LYS A 98 17.52 -1.48 -1.21
N ILE A 99 16.77 -0.39 -1.37
CA ILE A 99 16.05 -0.09 -2.60
C ILE A 99 17.08 0.06 -3.75
N PRO A 100 16.97 -0.76 -4.82
CA PRO A 100 17.88 -0.68 -5.96
C PRO A 100 17.86 0.69 -6.62
N ALA A 101 19.00 1.12 -7.17
CA ALA A 101 19.14 2.47 -7.75
C ALA A 101 18.24 2.72 -8.98
N ASN A 102 17.79 1.66 -9.66
CA ASN A 102 16.85 1.74 -10.78
C ASN A 102 15.39 1.97 -10.33
N ILE A 103 15.09 1.81 -9.04
CA ILE A 103 13.76 2.07 -8.46
C ILE A 103 13.75 3.47 -7.88
N SER A 104 12.81 4.29 -8.34
CA SER A 104 12.63 5.66 -7.86
C SER A 104 11.33 5.87 -7.11
N LYS A 105 10.42 4.91 -7.17
CA LYS A 105 9.10 4.99 -6.53
C LYS A 105 8.64 3.62 -6.06
N VAL A 106 7.92 3.58 -4.95
CA VAL A 106 7.22 2.40 -4.43
C VAL A 106 5.77 2.79 -4.21
N SER A 107 4.85 2.21 -4.96
CA SER A 107 3.42 2.47 -4.85
C SER A 107 2.76 1.41 -3.99
N PHE A 108 1.97 1.84 -2.99
CA PHE A 108 1.22 0.96 -2.10
C PHE A 108 -0.24 0.96 -2.52
N THR A 109 -0.78 -0.23 -2.70
CA THR A 109 -2.14 -0.45 -3.18
C THR A 109 -2.85 -1.44 -2.28
N VAL A 110 -4.17 -1.32 -2.23
CA VAL A 110 -5.04 -2.33 -1.58
C VAL A 110 -6.05 -2.79 -2.61
N THR A 111 -6.30 -4.10 -2.66
CA THR A 111 -7.27 -4.69 -3.56
C THR A 111 -8.17 -5.64 -2.81
N ILE A 112 -9.43 -5.75 -3.21
CA ILE A 112 -10.32 -6.77 -2.65
C ILE A 112 -10.15 -8.04 -3.48
N TYR A 113 -9.76 -9.14 -2.84
CA TYR A 113 -9.61 -10.44 -3.46
C TYR A 113 -10.97 -10.96 -3.94
N ASP A 114 -11.03 -11.44 -5.19
CA ASP A 114 -12.25 -11.93 -5.84
C ASP A 114 -13.44 -10.96 -5.79
N ALA A 115 -13.20 -9.64 -5.73
CA ALA A 115 -14.22 -8.60 -5.60
C ALA A 115 -15.40 -8.76 -6.57
N ASP A 116 -15.13 -9.05 -7.86
CA ASP A 116 -16.17 -9.23 -8.87
C ASP A 116 -17.03 -10.47 -8.61
N THR A 117 -16.42 -11.56 -8.16
CA THR A 117 -17.09 -12.83 -7.87
C THR A 117 -17.90 -12.74 -6.57
N ARG A 118 -17.31 -12.09 -5.54
CA ARG A 118 -17.92 -11.85 -4.23
C ARG A 118 -18.87 -10.65 -4.22
N ARG A 119 -18.92 -9.88 -5.32
CA ARG A 119 -19.66 -8.61 -5.47
C ARG A 119 -19.33 -7.61 -4.35
N GLN A 120 -18.06 -7.57 -3.98
CA GLN A 120 -17.53 -6.69 -2.95
C GLN A 120 -16.91 -5.44 -3.57
N ASN A 121 -16.97 -4.31 -2.86
CA ASN A 121 -16.32 -3.07 -3.23
C ASN A 121 -15.86 -2.31 -1.99
N PHE A 122 -14.98 -1.32 -2.18
CA PHE A 122 -14.46 -0.51 -1.08
C PHE A 122 -15.52 0.35 -0.37
N GLY A 123 -16.74 0.48 -0.91
CA GLY A 123 -17.86 1.17 -0.26
C GLY A 123 -18.48 0.35 0.87
N GLN A 124 -18.10 -0.92 1.01
CA GLN A 124 -18.48 -1.80 2.12
C GLN A 124 -17.38 -1.89 3.19
N VAL A 125 -16.25 -1.23 2.95
CA VAL A 125 -15.11 -1.15 3.86
C VAL A 125 -15.15 0.20 4.56
N SER A 126 -15.07 0.21 5.88
CA SER A 126 -15.07 1.41 6.71
C SER A 126 -13.74 1.55 7.44
N ASN A 127 -13.45 2.76 7.93
CA ASN A 127 -12.24 3.04 8.72
C ASN A 127 -10.93 2.56 8.06
N ALA A 128 -10.89 2.47 6.73
CA ALA A 128 -9.68 2.09 6.01
C ALA A 128 -8.62 3.19 6.17
N TYR A 129 -7.41 2.81 6.54
CA TYR A 129 -6.31 3.74 6.69
C TYR A 129 -4.98 3.10 6.27
N ILE A 130 -4.03 3.96 5.90
CA ILE A 130 -2.61 3.62 5.81
C ILE A 130 -1.85 4.48 6.80
N ARG A 131 -0.85 3.88 7.44
CA ARG A 131 0.10 4.60 8.27
C ARG A 131 1.52 4.19 7.96
N ILE A 132 2.45 5.10 8.24
CA ILE A 132 3.87 4.87 8.09
C ILE A 132 4.51 5.05 9.44
N MET A 133 5.18 4.01 9.91
CA MET A 133 5.93 4.00 11.16
C MET A 133 7.42 3.88 10.86
N ASP A 134 8.24 4.51 11.69
CA ASP A 134 9.68 4.27 11.73
C ASP A 134 9.94 2.98 12.51
N GLU A 135 10.48 1.96 11.86
CA GLU A 135 10.77 0.66 12.49
C GLU A 135 11.72 0.80 13.69
N SER A 136 12.66 1.75 13.62
CA SER A 136 13.72 1.89 14.63
C SER A 136 13.23 2.52 15.93
N THR A 137 12.26 3.42 15.83
CA THR A 137 11.70 4.15 16.98
C THR A 137 10.29 3.72 17.34
N ASN A 138 9.68 2.88 16.51
CA ASN A 138 8.28 2.47 16.56
C ASN A 138 7.32 3.68 16.64
N LYS A 139 7.68 4.79 15.98
CA LYS A 139 6.88 6.01 15.97
C LYS A 139 6.09 6.12 14.67
N GLU A 140 4.80 6.39 14.82
CA GLU A 140 3.95 6.76 13.70
C GLU A 140 4.34 8.15 13.16
N LEU A 141 4.82 8.16 11.91
CA LEU A 141 5.24 9.36 11.21
C LEU A 141 4.06 10.02 10.50
N ILE A 142 3.28 9.19 9.81
CA ILE A 142 2.20 9.60 8.91
C ILE A 142 1.02 8.67 9.11
N ARG A 143 -0.18 9.24 9.01
CA ARG A 143 -1.42 8.50 8.84
C ARG A 143 -2.24 9.15 7.73
N TYR A 144 -2.86 8.33 6.90
CA TYR A 144 -3.80 8.76 5.87
C TYR A 144 -5.02 7.85 5.96
N ASP A 145 -6.13 8.41 6.39
CA ASP A 145 -7.41 7.71 6.40
C ASP A 145 -8.00 7.78 4.98
N LEU A 146 -8.30 6.62 4.40
CA LEU A 146 -9.00 6.53 3.13
C LEU A 146 -10.45 6.98 3.34
N GLY A 147 -10.91 7.90 2.49
CA GLY A 147 -12.31 8.33 2.51
C GLY A 147 -13.25 7.25 1.97
N GLU A 148 -14.54 7.41 2.25
CA GLU A 148 -15.61 6.48 1.83
C GLU A 148 -16.09 6.70 0.38
N ASP A 149 -15.30 7.38 -0.45
CA ASP A 149 -15.70 7.78 -1.81
C ASP A 149 -15.60 6.64 -2.85
N PHE A 150 -15.31 5.40 -2.42
CA PHE A 150 -15.06 4.27 -3.31
C PHE A 150 -16.28 3.38 -3.50
N SER A 151 -17.29 3.85 -4.22
CA SER A 151 -18.59 3.15 -4.32
C SER A 151 -18.58 1.92 -5.25
N ILE A 152 -17.64 1.85 -6.19
CA ILE A 152 -17.61 0.83 -7.25
C ILE A 152 -16.20 0.28 -7.52
N GLU A 153 -15.21 0.83 -6.85
CA GLU A 153 -13.81 0.49 -7.00
C GLU A 153 -13.47 -0.76 -6.22
N THR A 154 -12.64 -1.61 -6.82
CA THR A 154 -12.19 -2.89 -6.27
C THR A 154 -10.69 -2.91 -6.00
N ALA A 155 -10.01 -1.82 -6.35
CA ALA A 155 -8.60 -1.57 -6.11
C ALA A 155 -8.40 -0.09 -5.76
N VAL A 156 -7.46 0.21 -4.86
CA VAL A 156 -7.11 1.58 -4.48
C VAL A 156 -5.60 1.73 -4.41
N VAL A 157 -5.07 2.76 -5.07
CA VAL A 157 -3.70 3.24 -4.83
C VAL A 157 -3.76 4.19 -3.66
N VAL A 158 -3.27 3.75 -2.50
CA VAL A 158 -3.40 4.50 -1.27
C VAL A 158 -2.38 5.63 -1.21
N GLY A 159 -1.13 5.32 -1.56
CA GLY A 159 -0.06 6.30 -1.61
C GLY A 159 1.21 5.72 -2.19
N GLU A 160 2.18 6.60 -2.43
CA GLU A 160 3.47 6.22 -2.99
C GLU A 160 4.61 6.85 -2.21
N LEU A 161 5.66 6.08 -1.98
CA LEU A 161 6.98 6.58 -1.64
C LEU A 161 7.70 6.92 -2.93
N TYR A 162 8.32 8.09 -3.01
CA TYR A 162 9.12 8.46 -4.15
C TYR A 162 10.39 9.18 -3.72
N LYS A 163 11.45 8.92 -4.47
CA LYS A 163 12.74 9.54 -4.27
C LYS A 163 12.75 10.91 -4.93
N HIS A 164 13.19 11.92 -4.19
CA HIS A 164 13.34 13.28 -4.68
C HIS A 164 14.72 13.80 -4.30
N GLY A 165 15.66 13.70 -5.24
CA GLY A 165 17.08 13.93 -4.97
C GLY A 165 17.64 12.80 -4.10
N THR A 166 18.15 13.15 -2.92
CA THR A 166 18.67 12.18 -1.94
C THR A 166 17.66 11.82 -0.85
N GLU A 167 16.46 12.41 -0.89
CA GLU A 167 15.44 12.26 0.13
C GLU A 167 14.28 11.38 -0.35
N TRP A 168 13.63 10.70 0.59
CA TRP A 168 12.40 9.97 0.34
C TRP A 168 11.20 10.78 0.84
N LYS A 169 10.18 10.84 0.00
CA LYS A 169 8.94 11.57 0.24
C LYS A 169 7.77 10.60 0.11
N PHE A 170 6.69 10.87 0.84
CA PHE A 170 5.43 10.17 0.70
C PHE A 170 4.38 11.07 0.06
N ASN A 171 3.59 10.51 -0.84
CA ASN A 171 2.49 11.17 -1.51
C ASN A 171 1.21 10.35 -1.25
N ALA A 172 0.25 10.94 -0.53
CA ALA A 172 -1.06 10.33 -0.33
C ALA A 172 -1.87 10.46 -1.63
N ILE A 173 -2.21 9.35 -2.27
CA ILE A 173 -2.89 9.34 -3.58
C ILE A 173 -4.39 9.17 -3.42
N GLY A 174 -4.84 8.13 -2.71
CA GLY A 174 -6.26 7.80 -2.53
C GLY A 174 -7.04 7.70 -3.85
N SER A 175 -6.48 7.01 -4.85
CA SER A 175 -7.11 6.87 -6.17
C SER A 175 -7.65 5.46 -6.34
N GLY A 176 -8.96 5.36 -6.53
CA GLY A 176 -9.63 4.09 -6.78
C GLY A 176 -9.55 3.66 -8.24
N PHE A 177 -9.62 2.36 -8.47
CA PHE A 177 -9.52 1.68 -9.76
C PHE A 177 -10.59 0.59 -9.84
N GLN A 178 -11.14 0.43 -11.06
CA GLN A 178 -12.00 -0.69 -11.41
C GLN A 178 -11.19 -1.77 -12.12
N GLY A 179 -11.53 -3.03 -11.87
CA GLY A 179 -10.84 -4.20 -12.44
C GLY A 179 -9.76 -4.80 -11.54
N GLY A 180 -9.78 -4.46 -10.25
CA GLY A 180 -8.99 -5.11 -9.20
C GLY A 180 -7.49 -5.08 -9.44
N LEU A 181 -6.82 -6.12 -8.95
CA LEU A 181 -5.36 -6.25 -9.06
C LEU A 181 -4.88 -6.31 -10.52
N SER A 182 -5.63 -6.98 -11.41
CA SER A 182 -5.27 -7.08 -12.83
C SER A 182 -5.16 -5.71 -13.51
N ALA A 183 -6.07 -4.78 -13.19
CA ALA A 183 -6.04 -3.42 -13.71
C ALA A 183 -4.80 -2.65 -13.21
N LEU A 184 -4.46 -2.78 -11.93
CA LEU A 184 -3.24 -2.18 -11.35
C LEU A 184 -1.97 -2.76 -11.98
N CYS A 185 -1.89 -4.09 -12.13
CA CYS A 185 -0.78 -4.76 -12.80
C CYS A 185 -0.57 -4.21 -14.22
N LYS A 186 -1.64 -4.10 -15.02
CA LYS A 186 -1.58 -3.51 -16.37
C LYS A 186 -1.14 -2.04 -16.35
N ASN A 187 -1.65 -1.25 -15.40
CA ASN A 187 -1.28 0.15 -15.24
C ASN A 187 0.22 0.32 -14.93
N TYR A 188 0.77 -0.53 -14.06
CA TYR A 188 2.19 -0.51 -13.69
C TYR A 188 3.10 -1.36 -14.59
N GLY A 189 2.54 -2.04 -15.59
CA GLY A 189 3.30 -2.79 -16.60
C GLY A 189 3.74 -4.20 -16.17
N VAL A 190 3.10 -4.78 -15.15
CA VAL A 190 3.28 -6.18 -14.75
C VAL A 190 2.54 -7.10 -15.73
N ASN A 191 3.20 -8.16 -16.20
CA ASN A 191 2.55 -9.16 -17.04
C ASN A 191 1.72 -10.12 -16.19
N VAL A 192 0.42 -9.85 -16.09
CA VAL A 192 -0.58 -10.81 -15.58
C VAL A 192 -0.99 -11.72 -16.74
N GLY A 193 -0.34 -12.89 -16.80
CA GLY A 193 -0.60 -13.96 -17.79
C GLY A 193 -1.82 -14.80 -17.45
#